data_AF-A0A7J8X5K1-F1
#
_entry.id   AF-A0A7J8X5K1-F1
#
_cell.length_a   1.000
_cell.length_b   1.000
_cell.length_c   1.000
_cell.angle_alpha   90.00
_cell.angle_beta   90.00
_cell.angle_gamma   90.00
#
_symmetry.space_group_name_H-M   'P 1'
#
loop_
_entity.id
_entity.type
_entity.pdbx_description
1 polymer ?
#
loop_
_entity_poly.entity_id
_entity_poly.type
_entity_poly.pdbx_seq_one_letter_code
_entity_poly.pdbx_strand_id
1 'polypeptide(L)'
;MEGAEQPLLFPRLVGEEEQLLSRPSNITFTPGTDDIPPINSVRDFFREYLIESKKLWFLAGPAIFTSVCQYSLGAITQVFSGQVGTLALAAVSVENSVIAGFCFGVMLGMGSALETLCGQAYGAGQLDMLGVYMQRSWVILTATALMLSLLYIFAAQLLRVIGQTESIAEAAGIFAIWMIPQLFAYAFNFPMAKFLQAQSKMMAMAVISGVAFVLHCLFSWLLMLKLGWGLVGAAIVLNASWVAIDVGQFLYIISGTCGQAWTGFSWKAFQHLWGFVRLSFASAIMLCLEVWYFMALILFAGYLKNADISVDALSI
;
A
#
# COMPACT_ATOMS: atom_id res chain seq x y z
N MET A 1 -28.99 47.15 10.76
CA MET A 1 -28.56 47.89 9.56
C MET A 1 -27.14 48.34 9.87
N GLU A 2 -26.17 47.52 9.44
CA GLU A 2 -25.24 47.80 8.32
C GLU A 2 -24.05 48.64 8.82
N GLY A 3 -22.77 48.30 8.60
CA GLY A 3 -22.18 47.23 7.80
C GLY A 3 -20.73 46.99 8.24
N ALA A 4 -20.25 45.77 7.98
CA ALA A 4 -18.88 45.34 8.20
C ALA A 4 -18.02 45.73 6.99
N GLU A 5 -16.88 46.38 7.22
CA GLU A 5 -15.87 46.65 6.18
C GLU A 5 -14.99 45.42 5.96
N GLN A 6 -14.94 44.95 4.70
CA GLN A 6 -14.00 43.95 4.18
C GLN A 6 -12.67 44.61 3.80
N PRO A 7 -11.50 44.07 4.20
CA PRO A 7 -10.20 44.55 3.73
C PRO A 7 -9.61 43.59 2.69
N LEU A 8 -10.02 43.70 1.41
CA LEU A 8 -9.40 42.94 0.30
C LEU A 8 -9.33 43.74 -1.01
N LEU A 9 -8.95 45.02 -0.99
CA LEU A 9 -8.66 45.77 -2.23
C LEU A 9 -7.60 46.86 -2.03
N PHE A 10 -6.34 46.52 -1.78
CA PHE A 10 -5.20 47.39 -2.12
C PHE A 10 -3.95 46.55 -2.43
N PRO A 11 -3.29 46.72 -3.59
CA PRO A 11 -2.02 46.08 -3.87
C PRO A 11 -0.90 46.78 -3.09
N ARG A 12 -0.21 46.06 -2.19
CA ARG A 12 1.09 46.48 -1.66
C ARG A 12 2.15 46.24 -2.72
N LEU A 13 2.26 47.15 -3.69
CA LEU A 13 3.43 47.26 -4.54
C LEU A 13 4.51 47.97 -3.72
N VAL A 14 5.57 47.24 -3.34
CA VAL A 14 6.97 47.62 -3.08
C VAL A 14 7.53 46.59 -2.09
N GLY A 15 8.24 45.58 -2.60
CA GLY A 15 9.02 44.63 -1.77
C GLY A 15 9.31 43.24 -2.35
N GLU A 16 8.68 42.82 -3.45
CA GLU A 16 8.72 41.40 -3.88
C GLU A 16 9.99 40.94 -4.64
N GLU A 17 10.83 41.84 -5.16
CA GLU A 17 12.00 41.42 -5.95
C GLU A 17 13.18 40.91 -5.10
N GLU A 18 13.31 41.31 -3.84
CA GLU A 18 14.44 40.88 -2.98
C GLU A 18 14.20 39.55 -2.25
N GLN A 19 12.95 39.06 -2.19
CA GLN A 19 12.61 37.81 -1.49
C GLN A 19 12.69 36.55 -2.36
N LEU A 20 12.72 36.67 -3.69
CA LEU A 20 12.76 35.52 -4.61
C LEU A 20 14.13 34.82 -4.69
N LEU A 21 15.21 35.46 -4.22
CA LEU A 21 16.58 34.95 -4.33
C LEU A 21 17.09 34.19 -3.09
N SER A 22 16.30 34.08 -2.03
CA SER A 22 16.74 33.49 -0.74
C SER A 22 15.91 32.30 -0.26
N ARG A 23 15.30 31.52 -1.16
CA ARG A 23 14.58 30.30 -0.78
C ARG A 23 15.57 29.15 -0.54
N PRO A 24 15.69 28.61 0.69
CA PRO A 24 16.56 27.45 0.95
C PRO A 24 16.06 26.25 0.15
N SER A 25 16.97 25.43 -0.36
CA SER A 25 16.73 24.20 -1.11
C SER A 25 16.14 23.04 -0.28
N ASN A 26 15.39 23.34 0.77
CA ASN A 26 14.67 22.33 1.52
C ASN A 26 13.35 22.12 0.81
N ILE A 27 13.31 21.12 -0.09
CA ILE A 27 12.10 20.64 -0.76
C ILE A 27 11.20 20.03 0.33
N THR A 28 10.47 20.86 1.03
CA THR A 28 9.43 20.48 1.98
C THR A 28 8.12 20.93 1.39
N PHE A 29 7.18 20.01 1.25
CA PHE A 29 5.82 20.33 0.80
C PHE A 29 5.15 21.15 1.92
N THR A 30 5.21 22.47 1.81
CA THR A 30 4.55 23.37 2.75
C THR A 30 3.12 23.62 2.26
N PRO A 31 2.08 23.15 2.97
CA PRO A 31 0.71 23.55 2.64
C PRO A 31 0.61 25.08 2.72
N GLY A 32 0.08 25.71 1.65
CA GLY A 32 -0.06 27.17 1.55
C GLY A 32 0.99 27.91 0.70
N THR A 33 1.70 27.24 -0.21
CA THR A 33 2.42 27.97 -1.28
C THR A 33 1.42 28.60 -2.24
N ASP A 34 1.66 29.86 -2.62
CA ASP A 34 0.83 30.58 -3.59
C ASP A 34 0.63 29.76 -4.88
N ASP A 35 -0.57 29.87 -5.45
CA ASP A 35 -0.91 29.22 -6.72
C ASP A 35 0.03 29.68 -7.84
N ILE A 36 0.26 28.80 -8.81
CA ILE A 36 1.12 29.09 -9.95
C ILE A 36 0.53 30.31 -10.70
N PRO A 37 1.32 31.39 -10.90
CA PRO A 37 0.85 32.55 -11.63
C PRO A 37 0.53 32.20 -13.09
N PRO A 38 -0.31 32.98 -13.80
CA PRO A 38 -0.65 32.70 -15.19
C PRO A 38 0.60 32.57 -16.06
N ILE A 39 0.69 31.44 -16.78
CA ILE A 39 1.82 31.12 -17.64
C ILE A 39 1.72 31.96 -18.92
N ASN A 40 2.56 32.99 -19.01
CA ASN A 40 2.53 33.95 -20.11
C ASN A 40 3.56 33.66 -21.20
N SER A 41 4.51 32.73 -20.98
CA SER A 41 5.52 32.36 -21.96
C SER A 41 5.94 30.90 -21.89
N VAL A 42 6.54 30.39 -22.97
CA VAL A 42 7.12 29.04 -23.02
C VAL A 42 8.22 28.87 -21.97
N ARG A 43 8.99 29.92 -21.68
CA ARG A 43 10.02 29.90 -20.63
C ARG A 43 9.40 29.72 -19.24
N ASP A 44 8.32 30.44 -18.98
CA ASP A 44 7.60 30.34 -17.71
C ASP A 44 6.98 28.95 -17.57
N PHE A 45 6.43 28.38 -18.65
CA PHE A 45 5.92 27.01 -18.66
C PHE A 45 7.00 26.00 -18.24
N PHE A 46 8.17 26.02 -18.88
CA PHE A 46 9.24 25.06 -18.54
C PHE A 46 9.77 25.25 -17.12
N ARG A 47 9.83 26.50 -16.64
CA ARG A 47 10.23 26.80 -15.27
C ARG A 47 9.26 26.17 -14.27
N GLU A 48 7.97 26.45 -14.40
CA GLU A 48 6.94 25.93 -13.48
C GLU A 48 6.79 24.41 -13.61
N TYR A 49 6.86 23.87 -14.84
CA TYR A 49 6.88 22.42 -15.08
C TYR A 49 8.03 21.74 -14.34
N LEU A 50 9.25 22.28 -14.41
CA LEU A 50 10.40 21.70 -13.70
C LEU A 50 10.25 21.77 -12.19
N ILE A 51 9.65 22.84 -11.66
CA ILE A 51 9.38 22.99 -10.22
C ILE A 51 8.36 21.95 -9.77
N GLU A 52 7.23 21.83 -10.47
CA GLU A 52 6.18 20.87 -10.11
C GLU A 52 6.62 19.42 -10.34
N SER A 53 7.35 19.14 -11.42
CA SER A 53 7.92 17.82 -11.69
C SER A 53 8.85 17.39 -10.55
N LYS A 54 9.69 18.30 -10.03
CA LYS A 54 10.56 18.01 -8.86
C LYS A 54 9.75 17.70 -7.60
N LYS A 55 8.67 18.44 -7.32
CA LYS A 55 7.79 18.17 -6.17
C LYS A 55 7.11 16.81 -6.32
N LEU A 56 6.59 16.50 -7.51
CA LEU A 56 5.98 15.21 -7.80
C LEU A 56 6.98 14.07 -7.62
N TRP A 57 8.19 14.18 -8.18
CA TRP A 57 9.21 13.13 -8.05
C TRP A 57 9.71 12.94 -6.61
N PHE A 58 9.75 14.01 -5.81
CA PHE A 58 10.06 13.91 -4.39
C PHE A 58 9.08 13.02 -3.62
N LEU A 59 7.82 12.98 -4.07
CA LEU A 59 6.77 12.14 -3.50
C LEU A 59 6.70 10.76 -4.18
N ALA A 60 6.58 10.76 -5.51
CA ALA A 60 6.36 9.57 -6.32
C ALA A 60 7.58 8.63 -6.32
N GLY A 61 8.81 9.16 -6.35
CA GLY A 61 10.03 8.33 -6.38
C GLY A 61 10.10 7.37 -5.18
N PRO A 62 10.04 7.86 -3.94
CA PRO A 62 10.00 7.01 -2.75
C PRO A 62 8.77 6.09 -2.68
N ALA A 63 7.61 6.53 -3.16
CA ALA A 63 6.41 5.69 -3.22
C ALA A 63 6.58 4.50 -4.17
N ILE A 64 7.07 4.75 -5.40
CA ILE A 64 7.38 3.71 -6.39
C ILE A 64 8.41 2.74 -5.83
N PHE A 65 9.50 3.25 -5.23
CA PHE A 65 10.52 2.40 -4.63
C PHE A 65 9.95 1.52 -3.50
N THR A 66 9.11 2.08 -2.63
CA THR A 66 8.42 1.34 -1.57
C THR A 66 7.61 0.18 -2.16
N SER A 67 6.80 0.47 -3.19
CA SER A 67 5.98 -0.55 -3.88
C SER A 67 6.86 -1.63 -4.50
N VAL A 68 7.92 -1.25 -5.22
CA VAL A 68 8.85 -2.19 -5.84
C VAL A 68 9.47 -3.11 -4.78
N CYS A 69 9.96 -2.58 -3.66
CA CYS A 69 10.53 -3.38 -2.58
C CYS A 69 9.50 -4.36 -1.99
N GLN A 70 8.28 -3.90 -1.71
CA GLN A 70 7.23 -4.74 -1.09
C GLN A 70 6.74 -5.84 -2.02
N TYR A 71 6.47 -5.54 -3.29
CA TYR A 71 6.12 -6.57 -4.29
C TYR A 71 7.28 -7.55 -4.53
N SER A 72 8.52 -7.07 -4.45
CA SER A 72 9.69 -7.92 -4.62
C SER A 72 9.86 -8.95 -3.49
N LEU A 73 9.27 -8.75 -2.30
CA LEU A 73 9.28 -9.78 -1.24
C LEU A 73 8.58 -11.06 -1.72
N GLY A 74 7.39 -10.91 -2.32
CA GLY A 74 6.64 -12.04 -2.89
C GLY A 74 7.37 -12.65 -4.10
N ALA A 75 7.89 -11.80 -5.00
CA ALA A 75 8.62 -12.26 -6.18
C ALA A 75 9.88 -13.07 -5.82
N ILE A 76 10.67 -12.59 -4.86
CA ILE A 76 11.86 -13.30 -4.36
C ILE A 76 11.45 -14.61 -3.69
N THR A 77 10.44 -14.61 -2.83
CA THR A 77 9.92 -15.84 -2.21
C THR A 77 9.53 -16.88 -3.27
N GLN A 78 8.88 -16.45 -4.36
CA GLN A 78 8.49 -17.32 -5.47
C GLN A 78 9.70 -17.84 -6.26
N VAL A 79 10.67 -16.99 -6.59
CA VAL A 79 11.91 -17.39 -7.29
C VAL A 79 12.69 -18.42 -6.48
N PHE A 80 12.88 -18.18 -5.19
CA PHE A 80 13.59 -19.12 -4.31
C PHE A 80 12.80 -20.42 -4.13
N SER A 81 11.47 -20.38 -4.09
CA SER A 81 10.64 -21.59 -4.08
C SER A 81 10.82 -22.42 -5.36
N GLY A 82 11.02 -21.76 -6.51
CA GLY A 82 11.45 -22.40 -7.77
C GLY A 82 12.77 -23.17 -7.65
N GLN A 83 13.74 -22.61 -6.94
CA GLN A 83 15.02 -23.27 -6.69
C GLN A 83 14.92 -24.42 -5.67
N VAL A 84 13.98 -24.35 -4.73
CA VAL A 84 13.67 -25.45 -3.80
C VAL A 84 13.07 -26.64 -4.53
N GLY A 85 12.18 -26.40 -5.49
CA GLY A 85 11.63 -27.44 -6.35
C GLY A 85 10.30 -27.06 -7.01
N THR A 86 9.91 -27.82 -8.03
CA THR A 86 8.70 -27.56 -8.82
C THR A 86 7.43 -27.61 -7.98
N LEU A 87 7.33 -28.54 -7.01
CA LEU A 87 6.20 -28.62 -6.10
C LEU A 87 6.12 -27.40 -5.16
N ALA A 88 7.27 -26.92 -4.65
CA ALA A 88 7.30 -25.74 -3.78
C ALA A 88 6.88 -24.48 -4.54
N LEU A 89 7.38 -24.30 -5.76
CA LEU A 89 6.95 -23.23 -6.65
C LEU A 89 5.45 -23.27 -6.92
N ALA A 90 4.92 -24.44 -7.26
CA ALA A 90 3.49 -24.62 -7.51
C ALA A 90 2.66 -24.30 -6.26
N ALA A 91 3.09 -24.76 -5.08
CA ALA A 91 2.43 -24.48 -3.82
C ALA A 91 2.35 -22.98 -3.52
N VAL A 92 3.48 -22.27 -3.57
CA VAL A 92 3.51 -20.81 -3.35
C VAL A 92 2.70 -20.06 -4.40
N SER A 93 2.81 -20.44 -5.68
CA SER A 93 2.08 -19.77 -6.75
C SER A 93 0.57 -19.95 -6.63
N VAL A 94 0.10 -21.15 -6.31
CA VAL A 94 -1.34 -21.44 -6.19
C VAL A 94 -1.92 -20.82 -4.93
N GLU A 95 -1.22 -20.93 -3.81
CA GLU A 95 -1.63 -20.27 -2.56
C GLU A 95 -1.72 -18.75 -2.76
N ASN A 96 -0.68 -18.14 -3.34
CA ASN A 96 -0.62 -16.68 -3.47
C ASN A 96 -1.64 -16.16 -4.50
N SER A 97 -1.88 -16.88 -5.61
CA SER A 97 -2.85 -16.43 -6.62
C SER A 97 -4.32 -16.64 -6.20
N VAL A 98 -4.63 -17.75 -5.50
CA VAL A 98 -6.02 -18.12 -5.20
C VAL A 98 -6.43 -17.65 -3.80
N ILE A 99 -5.66 -18.01 -2.78
CA ILE A 99 -6.02 -17.78 -1.39
C ILE A 99 -5.57 -16.38 -0.96
N ALA A 100 -4.26 -16.13 -1.02
CA ALA A 100 -3.71 -14.85 -0.56
C ALA A 100 -4.14 -13.70 -1.47
N GLY A 101 -4.22 -13.91 -2.78
CA GLY A 101 -4.62 -12.91 -3.77
C GLY A 101 -6.04 -12.39 -3.54
N PHE A 102 -7.00 -13.29 -3.28
CA PHE A 102 -8.36 -12.90 -2.91
C PHE A 102 -8.38 -12.09 -1.61
N CYS A 103 -7.69 -12.58 -0.58
CA CYS A 103 -7.66 -11.90 0.71
C CYS A 103 -6.96 -10.54 0.63
N PHE A 104 -5.86 -10.44 -0.11
CA PHE A 104 -5.13 -9.21 -0.36
C PHE A 104 -6.01 -8.18 -1.06
N GLY A 105 -6.74 -8.57 -2.10
CA GLY A 105 -7.67 -7.67 -2.81
C GLY A 105 -8.74 -7.08 -1.88
N VAL A 106 -9.37 -7.92 -1.05
CA VAL A 106 -10.35 -7.46 -0.05
C VAL A 106 -9.71 -6.50 0.95
N MET A 107 -8.56 -6.88 1.52
CA MET A 107 -7.87 -6.08 2.54
C MET A 107 -7.37 -4.75 1.99
N LEU A 108 -6.79 -4.74 0.78
CA LEU A 108 -6.31 -3.53 0.09
C LEU A 108 -7.48 -2.59 -0.24
N GLY A 109 -8.57 -3.14 -0.77
CA GLY A 109 -9.75 -2.35 -1.10
C GLY A 109 -10.43 -1.78 0.14
N MET A 110 -10.51 -2.53 1.24
CA MET A 110 -10.98 -1.97 2.52
C MET A 110 -10.04 -0.90 3.08
N GLY A 111 -8.73 -1.06 2.90
CA GLY A 111 -7.72 -0.08 3.30
C GLY A 111 -7.76 1.23 2.49
N SER A 112 -8.17 1.19 1.21
CA SER A 112 -8.23 2.39 0.36
C SER A 112 -9.29 3.41 0.79
N ALA A 113 -10.35 2.98 1.50
CA ALA A 113 -11.30 3.90 2.11
C ALA A 113 -10.63 4.88 3.09
N LEU A 114 -9.56 4.45 3.77
CA LEU A 114 -8.78 5.30 4.66
C LEU A 114 -8.05 6.41 3.90
N GLU A 115 -7.57 6.14 2.67
CA GLU A 115 -6.88 7.13 1.85
C GLU A 115 -7.77 8.35 1.58
N THR A 116 -9.02 8.10 1.19
CA THR A 116 -10.01 9.16 0.95
C THR A 116 -10.27 9.96 2.24
N LEU A 117 -10.47 9.29 3.37
CA LEU A 117 -10.76 9.95 4.65
C LEU A 117 -9.56 10.72 5.21
N CYS A 118 -8.35 10.18 5.09
CA CYS A 118 -7.12 10.86 5.47
C CYS A 118 -6.85 12.07 4.56
N GLY A 119 -7.07 11.95 3.25
CA GLY A 119 -6.94 13.07 2.31
C GLY A 119 -7.93 14.20 2.63
N GLN A 120 -9.18 13.87 2.92
CA GLN A 120 -10.21 14.84 3.33
C GLN A 120 -9.87 15.52 4.67
N ALA A 121 -9.49 14.74 5.69
CA ALA A 121 -9.15 15.28 7.00
C ALA A 121 -7.88 16.14 6.95
N TYR A 122 -6.88 15.72 6.18
CA TYR A 122 -5.66 16.51 5.96
C TYR A 122 -5.97 17.84 5.25
N GLY A 123 -6.76 17.80 4.18
CA GLY A 123 -7.19 19.02 3.46
C GLY A 123 -8.08 19.95 4.30
N ALA A 124 -8.86 19.40 5.24
CA ALA A 124 -9.67 20.17 6.18
C ALA A 124 -8.90 20.67 7.42
N GLY A 125 -7.58 20.40 7.51
CA GLY A 125 -6.74 20.78 8.65
C GLY A 125 -7.00 19.97 9.94
N GLN A 126 -7.79 18.89 9.88
CA GLN A 126 -8.11 18.02 11.00
C GLN A 126 -7.06 16.91 11.17
N LEU A 127 -5.81 17.32 11.39
CA LEU A 127 -4.67 16.39 11.43
C LEU A 127 -4.81 15.34 12.55
N ASP A 128 -5.39 15.72 13.70
CA ASP A 128 -5.61 14.85 14.85
C ASP A 128 -6.49 13.62 14.55
N MET A 129 -7.37 13.74 13.55
CA MET A 129 -8.27 12.65 13.16
C MET A 129 -7.60 11.57 12.30
N LEU A 130 -6.44 11.85 11.69
CA LEU A 130 -5.72 10.85 10.88
C LEU A 130 -5.36 9.62 11.72
N GLY A 131 -4.83 9.81 12.92
CA GLY A 131 -4.46 8.71 13.82
C GLY A 131 -5.69 7.91 14.29
N VAL A 132 -6.83 8.59 14.50
CA VAL A 132 -8.09 7.94 14.88
C VAL A 132 -8.63 7.09 13.74
N TYR A 133 -8.60 7.58 12.49
CA TYR A 133 -9.05 6.80 11.34
C TYR A 133 -8.14 5.60 11.06
N MET A 134 -6.82 5.75 11.23
CA MET A 134 -5.89 4.63 11.14
C MET A 134 -6.24 3.53 12.16
N GLN A 135 -6.42 3.90 13.44
CA GLN A 135 -6.79 2.94 14.50
C GLN A 135 -8.15 2.28 14.23
N ARG A 136 -9.12 3.05 13.73
CA ARG A 136 -10.43 2.52 13.32
C ARG A 136 -10.29 1.48 12.21
N SER A 137 -9.45 1.77 11.22
CA SER A 137 -9.15 0.85 10.13
C SER A 137 -8.46 -0.42 10.63
N TRP A 138 -7.52 -0.33 11.59
CA TRP A 138 -6.94 -1.52 12.23
C TRP A 138 -7.99 -2.43 12.86
N VAL A 139 -8.95 -1.88 13.61
CA VAL A 139 -10.03 -2.67 14.22
C VAL A 139 -10.83 -3.42 13.15
N ILE A 140 -11.22 -2.71 12.09
CA ILE A 140 -12.06 -3.26 11.02
C ILE A 140 -11.29 -4.31 10.22
N LEU A 141 -10.07 -4.00 9.77
CA LEU A 141 -9.25 -4.91 8.97
C LEU A 141 -8.80 -6.13 9.78
N THR A 142 -8.57 -6.00 11.08
CA THR A 142 -8.27 -7.16 11.94
C THR A 142 -9.47 -8.09 12.05
N ALA A 143 -10.68 -7.55 12.19
CA ALA A 143 -11.90 -8.35 12.18
C ALA A 143 -12.11 -9.03 10.81
N THR A 144 -11.87 -8.31 9.70
CA THR A 144 -11.90 -8.88 8.35
C THR A 144 -10.87 -9.99 8.18
N ALA A 145 -9.62 -9.78 8.62
CA ALA A 145 -8.55 -10.77 8.58
C ALA A 145 -8.93 -12.05 9.34
N LEU A 146 -9.58 -11.92 10.50
CA LEU A 146 -10.08 -13.07 11.26
C LEU A 146 -11.10 -13.87 10.44
N MET A 147 -12.05 -13.21 9.77
CA MET A 147 -13.01 -13.89 8.91
C MET A 147 -12.34 -14.56 7.70
N LEU A 148 -11.40 -13.86 7.07
CA LEU A 148 -10.66 -14.36 5.90
C LEU A 148 -9.68 -15.49 6.24
N SER A 149 -9.20 -15.60 7.47
CA SER A 149 -8.31 -16.69 7.89
C SER A 149 -8.93 -18.08 7.71
N LEU A 150 -10.26 -18.18 7.68
CA LEU A 150 -10.96 -19.43 7.36
C LEU A 150 -10.58 -19.94 5.97
N LEU A 151 -10.35 -19.05 4.99
CA LEU A 151 -9.91 -19.43 3.65
C LEU A 151 -8.51 -20.06 3.66
N TYR A 152 -7.61 -19.55 4.51
CA TYR A 152 -6.28 -20.12 4.70
C TYR A 152 -6.34 -21.47 5.41
N ILE A 153 -7.17 -21.60 6.46
CA ILE A 153 -7.34 -22.85 7.21
C ILE A 153 -7.89 -23.97 6.32
N PHE A 154 -8.84 -23.65 5.43
CA PHE A 154 -9.46 -24.62 4.52
C PHE A 154 -8.85 -24.62 3.11
N ALA A 155 -7.67 -24.01 2.93
CA ALA A 155 -7.05 -23.82 1.62
C ALA A 155 -6.87 -25.15 0.86
N ALA A 156 -6.36 -26.21 1.52
CA ALA A 156 -6.17 -27.51 0.87
C ALA A 156 -7.49 -28.06 0.28
N GLN A 157 -8.57 -28.02 1.04
CA GLN A 157 -9.88 -28.52 0.61
C GLN A 157 -10.45 -27.67 -0.53
N LEU A 158 -10.35 -26.35 -0.42
CA LEU A 158 -10.80 -25.43 -1.46
C LEU A 158 -10.04 -25.66 -2.78
N LEU A 159 -8.72 -25.82 -2.70
CA LEU A 159 -7.88 -26.06 -3.88
C LEU A 159 -8.19 -27.40 -4.55
N ARG A 160 -8.46 -28.47 -3.79
CA ARG A 160 -8.94 -29.74 -4.33
C ARG A 160 -10.25 -29.57 -5.10
N VAL A 161 -11.20 -28.81 -4.54
CA VAL A 161 -12.50 -28.54 -5.18
C VAL A 161 -12.34 -27.77 -6.49
N ILE A 162 -11.37 -26.86 -6.58
CA ILE A 162 -11.06 -26.09 -7.80
C ILE A 162 -10.26 -26.93 -8.83
N GLY A 163 -9.92 -28.18 -8.50
CA GLY A 163 -9.29 -29.13 -9.42
C GLY A 163 -7.76 -29.18 -9.35
N GLN A 164 -7.14 -28.63 -8.31
CA GLN A 164 -5.70 -28.82 -8.09
C GLN A 164 -5.37 -30.28 -7.74
N THR A 165 -4.21 -30.74 -8.20
CA THR A 165 -3.70 -32.07 -7.84
C THR A 165 -3.51 -32.20 -6.33
N GLU A 166 -3.66 -33.41 -5.81
CA GLU A 166 -3.60 -33.68 -4.37
C GLU A 166 -2.31 -33.15 -3.72
N SER A 167 -1.16 -33.38 -4.36
CA SER A 167 0.14 -32.93 -3.85
C SER A 167 0.29 -31.41 -3.81
N ILE A 168 -0.21 -30.70 -4.83
CA ILE A 168 -0.17 -29.24 -4.86
C ILE A 168 -1.14 -28.67 -3.82
N ALA A 169 -2.35 -29.20 -3.73
CA ALA A 169 -3.37 -28.73 -2.80
C ALA A 169 -2.92 -28.93 -1.34
N GLU A 170 -2.30 -30.06 -1.02
CA GLU A 170 -1.74 -30.32 0.31
C GLU A 170 -0.58 -29.36 0.64
N ALA A 171 0.40 -29.22 -0.25
CA ALA A 171 1.56 -28.34 -0.03
C ALA A 171 1.15 -26.86 0.07
N ALA A 172 0.26 -26.40 -0.81
CA ALA A 172 -0.29 -25.04 -0.78
C ALA A 172 -1.14 -24.80 0.47
N GLY A 173 -1.92 -25.79 0.91
CA GLY A 173 -2.73 -25.67 2.11
C GLY A 173 -1.90 -25.59 3.39
N ILE A 174 -0.82 -26.37 3.49
CA ILE A 174 0.13 -26.25 4.59
C ILE A 174 0.77 -24.86 4.56
N PHE A 175 1.26 -24.42 3.39
CA PHE A 175 1.84 -23.10 3.22
C PHE A 175 0.86 -21.98 3.62
N ALA A 176 -0.41 -22.06 3.21
CA ALA A 176 -1.45 -21.11 3.56
C ALA A 176 -1.62 -20.97 5.09
N ILE A 177 -1.62 -22.08 5.84
CA ILE A 177 -1.69 -22.01 7.31
C ILE A 177 -0.50 -21.21 7.88
N TRP A 178 0.70 -21.42 7.35
CA TRP A 178 1.89 -20.65 7.75
C TRP A 178 1.81 -19.17 7.33
N MET A 179 1.02 -18.82 6.32
CA MET A 179 0.85 -17.44 5.82
C MET A 179 -0.24 -16.65 6.54
N ILE A 180 -0.98 -17.24 7.48
CA ILE A 180 -1.99 -16.52 8.29
C ILE A 180 -1.41 -15.26 8.97
N PRO A 181 -0.20 -15.24 9.57
CA PRO A 181 0.33 -14.03 10.19
C PRO A 181 0.50 -12.86 9.19
N GLN A 182 0.83 -13.14 7.93
CA GLN A 182 0.93 -12.12 6.87
C GLN A 182 -0.42 -11.44 6.63
N LEU A 183 -1.52 -12.18 6.69
CA LEU A 183 -2.86 -11.60 6.55
C LEU A 183 -3.13 -10.54 7.63
N PHE A 184 -2.69 -10.80 8.86
CA PHE A 184 -2.79 -9.83 9.96
C PHE A 184 -1.80 -8.69 9.81
N ALA A 185 -0.60 -8.94 9.27
CA ALA A 185 0.34 -7.87 8.94
C ALA A 185 -0.30 -6.87 7.94
N TYR A 186 -0.98 -7.33 6.90
CA TYR A 186 -1.73 -6.45 5.99
C TYR A 186 -2.78 -5.58 6.71
N ALA A 187 -3.43 -6.10 7.75
CA ALA A 187 -4.40 -5.35 8.53
C ALA A 187 -3.80 -4.11 9.20
N PHE A 188 -2.51 -4.17 9.56
CA PHE A 188 -1.77 -3.05 10.14
C PHE A 188 -1.06 -2.21 9.09
N ASN A 189 -0.46 -2.85 8.10
CA ASN A 189 0.35 -2.23 7.07
C ASN A 189 -0.45 -1.23 6.24
N PHE A 190 -1.61 -1.63 5.70
CA PHE A 190 -2.36 -0.74 4.80
C PHE A 190 -2.79 0.55 5.48
N PRO A 191 -3.32 0.53 6.72
CA PRO A 191 -3.66 1.77 7.40
C PRO A 191 -2.44 2.65 7.72
N MET A 192 -1.33 2.05 8.17
CA MET A 192 -0.11 2.80 8.47
C MET A 192 0.49 3.43 7.22
N ALA A 193 0.52 2.69 6.11
CA ALA A 193 0.99 3.20 4.83
C ALA A 193 0.17 4.41 4.39
N LYS A 194 -1.17 4.34 4.44
CA LYS A 194 -2.04 5.47 4.08
C LYS A 194 -1.90 6.66 5.03
N PHE A 195 -1.75 6.40 6.34
CA PHE A 195 -1.48 7.44 7.33
C PHE A 195 -0.17 8.19 7.03
N LEU A 196 0.91 7.48 6.69
CA LEU A 196 2.20 8.08 6.35
C LEU A 196 2.19 8.77 4.98
N GLN A 197 1.49 8.20 3.99
CA GLN A 197 1.32 8.79 2.65
C GLN A 197 0.57 10.12 2.73
N ALA A 198 -0.52 10.21 3.50
CA ALA A 198 -1.29 11.44 3.68
C ALA A 198 -0.46 12.60 4.25
N GLN A 199 0.61 12.28 5.00
CA GLN A 199 1.54 13.26 5.59
C GLN A 199 2.82 13.45 4.74
N SER A 200 2.85 12.94 3.51
CA SER A 200 4.02 12.97 2.63
C SER A 200 5.28 12.32 3.21
N LYS A 201 5.16 11.38 4.16
CA LYS A 201 6.29 10.70 4.83
C LYS A 201 6.80 9.47 4.06
N MET A 202 6.78 9.53 2.72
CA MET A 202 7.10 8.38 1.87
C MET A 202 8.57 7.94 1.94
N MET A 203 9.50 8.85 2.23
CA MET A 203 10.91 8.49 2.40
C MET A 203 11.14 7.52 3.57
N ALA A 204 10.40 7.67 4.67
CA ALA A 204 10.49 6.75 5.80
C ALA A 204 10.07 5.34 5.41
N MET A 205 8.95 5.21 4.69
CA MET A 205 8.48 3.93 4.17
C MET A 205 9.47 3.31 3.19
N ALA A 206 10.08 4.12 2.31
CA ALA A 206 11.07 3.67 1.34
C ALA A 206 12.29 3.06 2.02
N VAL A 207 12.85 3.73 3.05
CA VAL A 207 14.00 3.22 3.80
C VAL A 207 13.65 1.93 4.53
N ILE A 208 12.51 1.89 5.23
CA ILE A 208 12.05 0.69 5.96
C ILE A 208 11.89 -0.50 5.00
N SER A 209 11.16 -0.31 3.90
CA SER A 209 10.94 -1.35 2.89
C SER A 209 12.23 -1.78 2.19
N GLY A 210 13.15 -0.86 1.93
CA GLY A 210 14.46 -1.17 1.34
C GLY A 210 15.32 -2.05 2.25
N VAL A 211 15.40 -1.71 3.54
CA VAL A 211 16.11 -2.54 4.53
C VAL A 211 15.46 -3.91 4.67
N ALA A 212 14.13 -3.96 4.79
CA ALA A 212 13.38 -5.22 4.86
C ALA A 212 13.62 -6.09 3.63
N PHE A 213 13.65 -5.51 2.43
CA PHE A 213 13.91 -6.24 1.18
C PHE A 213 15.32 -6.85 1.13
N VAL A 214 16.35 -6.10 1.52
CA VAL A 214 17.74 -6.63 1.56
C VAL A 214 17.85 -7.79 2.53
N LEU A 215 17.27 -7.65 3.73
CA LEU A 215 17.25 -8.72 4.73
C LEU A 215 16.44 -9.92 4.24
N HIS A 216 15.31 -9.70 3.59
CA HIS A 216 14.48 -10.74 3.00
C HIS A 216 15.27 -11.58 1.99
N CYS A 217 15.97 -10.94 1.04
CA CYS A 217 16.80 -11.66 0.06
C CYS A 217 17.88 -12.53 0.73
N LEU A 218 18.57 -11.98 1.74
CA LEU A 218 19.61 -12.69 2.48
C LEU A 218 19.05 -13.90 3.23
N PHE A 219 17.97 -13.71 3.99
CA PHE A 219 17.38 -14.76 4.81
C PHE A 219 16.62 -15.80 3.98
N SER A 220 15.99 -15.42 2.86
CA SER A 220 15.37 -16.38 1.94
C SER A 220 16.41 -17.32 1.35
N TRP A 221 17.56 -16.80 0.90
CA TRP A 221 18.68 -17.65 0.47
C TRP A 221 19.19 -18.56 1.59
N LEU A 222 19.40 -18.00 2.78
CA LEU A 222 19.96 -18.75 3.91
C LEU A 222 19.03 -19.87 4.38
N LEU A 223 17.79 -19.54 4.73
CA LEU A 223 16.86 -20.48 5.35
C LEU A 223 16.31 -21.47 4.32
N MET A 224 15.90 -21.00 3.13
CA MET A 224 15.28 -21.88 2.15
C MET A 224 16.31 -22.81 1.49
N LEU A 225 17.46 -22.29 1.07
CA LEU A 225 18.42 -23.04 0.26
C LEU A 225 19.61 -23.57 1.05
N LYS A 226 20.28 -22.72 1.84
CA LYS A 226 21.49 -23.16 2.55
C LYS A 226 21.22 -24.05 3.74
N LEU A 227 20.18 -23.76 4.52
CA LEU A 227 19.74 -24.59 5.64
C LEU A 227 18.70 -25.65 5.23
N GLY A 228 18.19 -25.58 4.00
CA GLY A 228 17.28 -26.58 3.44
C GLY A 228 15.88 -26.59 4.05
N TRP A 229 15.41 -25.47 4.62
CA TRP A 229 14.07 -25.41 5.24
C TRP A 229 12.93 -25.30 4.22
N GLY A 230 13.25 -25.10 2.93
CA GLY A 230 12.27 -25.10 1.84
C GLY A 230 11.09 -24.14 2.05
N LEU A 231 9.87 -24.65 1.86
CA LEU A 231 8.61 -23.91 2.03
C LEU A 231 8.42 -23.32 3.44
N VAL A 232 8.88 -24.01 4.48
CA VAL A 232 8.79 -23.49 5.85
C VAL A 232 9.70 -22.28 6.02
N GLY A 233 10.92 -22.34 5.47
CA GLY A 233 11.83 -21.20 5.41
C GLY A 233 11.21 -20.02 4.65
N ALA A 234 10.53 -20.29 3.53
CA ALA A 234 9.84 -19.28 2.73
C ALA A 234 8.79 -18.52 3.56
N ALA A 235 7.91 -19.26 4.24
CA ALA A 235 6.85 -18.66 5.04
C ALA A 235 7.40 -17.85 6.22
N ILE A 236 8.40 -18.39 6.94
CA ILE A 236 9.01 -17.70 8.08
C ILE A 236 9.62 -16.36 7.63
N VAL A 237 10.43 -16.36 6.58
CA VAL A 237 11.14 -15.15 6.13
C VAL A 237 10.15 -14.11 5.60
N LEU A 238 9.14 -14.54 4.83
CA LEU A 238 8.14 -13.62 4.29
C LEU A 238 7.28 -12.98 5.39
N ASN A 239 6.76 -13.78 6.33
CA ASN A 239 6.04 -13.24 7.49
C ASN A 239 6.90 -12.29 8.33
N ALA A 240 8.15 -12.68 8.61
CA ALA A 240 9.07 -11.84 9.38
C ALA A 240 9.35 -10.50 8.68
N SER A 241 9.41 -10.50 7.35
CA SER A 241 9.63 -9.28 6.56
C SER A 241 8.46 -8.31 6.68
N TRP A 242 7.23 -8.81 6.57
CA TRP A 242 6.03 -7.98 6.75
C TRP A 242 5.91 -7.44 8.17
N VAL A 243 6.13 -8.28 9.19
CA VAL A 243 6.13 -7.84 10.58
C VAL A 243 7.23 -6.81 10.84
N ALA A 244 8.43 -6.98 10.25
CA ALA A 244 9.51 -6.01 10.38
C ALA A 244 9.16 -4.65 9.76
N ILE A 245 8.47 -4.65 8.60
CA ILE A 245 7.96 -3.42 7.98
C ILE A 245 6.93 -2.75 8.88
N ASP A 246 5.97 -3.51 9.40
CA ASP A 246 4.91 -2.98 10.27
C ASP A 246 5.47 -2.39 11.56
N VAL A 247 6.39 -3.11 12.21
CA VAL A 247 7.09 -2.63 13.41
C VAL A 247 7.89 -1.38 13.08
N GLY A 248 8.63 -1.36 11.97
CA GLY A 248 9.40 -0.20 11.53
C GLY A 248 8.52 1.04 11.31
N GLN A 249 7.38 0.87 10.63
CA GLN A 249 6.42 1.95 10.38
C GLN A 249 5.77 2.42 11.69
N PHE A 250 5.36 1.50 12.55
CA PHE A 250 4.77 1.83 13.84
C PHE A 250 5.74 2.58 14.75
N LEU A 251 7.00 2.12 14.84
CA LEU A 251 8.06 2.81 15.58
C LEU A 251 8.30 4.22 15.05
N TYR A 252 8.29 4.40 13.73
CA TYR A 252 8.40 5.73 13.12
C TYR A 252 7.20 6.63 13.49
N ILE A 253 5.98 6.10 13.49
CA ILE A 253 4.77 6.84 13.87
C ILE A 253 4.83 7.31 15.33
N ILE A 254 5.23 6.43 16.25
CA ILE A 254 5.28 6.75 17.69
C ILE A 254 6.54 7.56 18.10
N SER A 255 7.51 7.72 17.21
CA SER A 255 8.75 8.49 17.47
C SER A 255 8.53 9.99 17.72
N GLY A 256 7.31 10.50 17.50
CA GLY A 256 6.98 11.93 17.57
C GLY A 256 7.09 12.65 16.23
N THR A 257 7.64 12.01 15.19
CA THR A 257 7.84 12.61 13.86
C THR A 257 6.53 12.94 13.11
N CYS A 258 5.41 12.36 13.53
CA CYS A 258 4.06 12.63 13.00
C CYS A 258 3.31 13.75 13.72
N GLY A 259 3.88 14.34 14.79
CA GLY A 259 3.29 15.48 15.50
C GLY A 259 1.82 15.24 15.89
N GLN A 260 0.96 16.22 15.59
CA GLN A 260 -0.47 16.17 15.94
C GLN A 260 -1.25 15.05 15.22
N ALA A 261 -0.72 14.48 14.13
CA ALA A 261 -1.41 13.41 13.42
C ALA A 261 -1.49 12.12 14.24
N TRP A 262 -0.56 11.92 15.18
CA TRP A 262 -0.57 10.80 16.12
C TRP A 262 -0.53 11.30 17.56
N THR A 263 -1.69 11.28 18.23
CA THR A 263 -1.83 11.65 19.65
C THR A 263 -1.87 10.44 20.58
N GLY A 264 -1.54 9.25 20.06
CA GLY A 264 -1.62 7.98 20.79
C GLY A 264 -2.92 7.22 20.56
N PHE A 265 -3.08 6.12 21.31
CA PHE A 265 -4.28 5.29 21.24
C PHE A 265 -5.51 6.04 21.75
N SER A 266 -6.64 5.87 21.06
CA SER A 266 -7.87 6.60 21.36
C SER A 266 -9.09 5.69 21.29
N TRP A 267 -9.95 5.77 22.30
CA TRP A 267 -11.26 5.09 22.31
C TRP A 267 -12.18 5.54 21.18
N LYS A 268 -11.91 6.70 20.56
CA LYS A 268 -12.62 7.16 19.34
C LYS A 268 -12.48 6.18 18.17
N ALA A 269 -11.47 5.31 18.18
CA ALA A 269 -11.29 4.25 17.21
C ALA A 269 -12.50 3.31 17.14
N PHE A 270 -13.19 3.08 18.26
CA PHE A 270 -14.35 2.18 18.37
C PHE A 270 -15.70 2.88 18.14
N GLN A 271 -15.70 4.19 17.86
CA GLN A 271 -16.92 4.95 17.60
C GLN A 271 -17.22 5.01 16.10
N HIS A 272 -18.51 5.02 15.75
CA HIS A 272 -19.00 5.15 14.37
C HIS A 272 -18.41 4.14 13.38
N LEU A 273 -18.12 2.91 13.83
CA LEU A 273 -17.53 1.84 13.02
C LEU A 273 -18.39 1.49 11.80
N TRP A 274 -19.71 1.44 11.95
CA TRP A 274 -20.61 0.99 10.88
C TRP A 274 -20.50 1.82 9.60
N GLY A 275 -20.40 3.15 9.71
CA GLY A 275 -20.21 4.01 8.55
C GLY A 275 -18.89 3.74 7.84
N PHE A 276 -17.82 3.51 8.61
CA PHE A 276 -16.51 3.18 8.08
C PHE A 276 -16.47 1.77 7.45
N VAL A 277 -17.15 0.79 8.06
CA VAL A 277 -17.31 -0.56 7.51
C VAL A 277 -18.02 -0.51 6.17
N ARG A 278 -19.13 0.24 6.06
CA ARG A 278 -19.87 0.38 4.80
C ARG A 278 -19.02 0.99 3.70
N LEU A 279 -18.24 2.03 4.02
CA LEU A 279 -17.32 2.66 3.07
C LEU A 279 -16.21 1.68 2.65
N SER A 280 -15.56 1.03 3.61
CA SER A 280 -14.48 0.07 3.36
C SER A 280 -14.96 -1.11 2.53
N PHE A 281 -16.15 -1.63 2.81
CA PHE A 281 -16.75 -2.73 2.06
C PHE A 281 -17.08 -2.33 0.62
N ALA A 282 -17.61 -1.12 0.40
CA ALA A 282 -17.84 -0.60 -0.94
C ALA A 282 -16.53 -0.47 -1.74
N SER A 283 -15.47 0.06 -1.11
CA SER A 283 -14.14 0.15 -1.71
C SER A 283 -13.53 -1.23 -2.02
N ALA A 284 -13.77 -2.23 -1.17
CA ALA A 284 -13.38 -3.61 -1.43
C ALA A 284 -14.07 -4.20 -2.65
N ILE A 285 -15.39 -4.03 -2.75
CA ILE A 285 -16.15 -4.48 -3.93
C ILE A 285 -15.64 -3.79 -5.19
N MET A 286 -15.43 -2.48 -5.15
CA MET A 286 -14.93 -1.73 -6.31
C MET A 286 -13.59 -2.29 -6.81
N LEU A 287 -12.63 -2.48 -5.91
CA LEU A 287 -11.31 -3.01 -6.28
C LEU A 287 -11.37 -4.47 -6.76
N CYS A 288 -12.18 -5.31 -6.10
CA CYS A 288 -12.40 -6.68 -6.55
C CYS A 288 -13.02 -6.71 -7.96
N LEU A 289 -14.02 -5.88 -8.23
CA LEU A 289 -14.65 -5.77 -9.55
C LEU A 289 -13.67 -5.28 -10.60
N GLU A 290 -12.81 -4.32 -10.28
CA GLU A 290 -11.75 -3.85 -11.18
C GLU A 290 -10.82 -4.99 -11.58
N VAL A 291 -10.26 -5.72 -10.60
CA VAL A 291 -9.35 -6.86 -10.86
C VAL A 291 -10.05 -7.97 -11.63
N TRP A 292 -11.26 -8.36 -11.22
CA TRP A 292 -11.99 -9.45 -11.90
C TRP A 292 -12.44 -9.06 -13.30
N TYR A 293 -12.78 -7.79 -13.53
CA TYR A 293 -13.08 -7.27 -14.85
C TYR A 293 -11.88 -7.43 -15.79
N PHE A 294 -10.68 -7.05 -15.34
CA PHE A 294 -9.45 -7.26 -16.12
C PHE A 294 -9.16 -8.75 -16.36
N MET A 295 -9.30 -9.61 -15.35
CA MET A 295 -9.13 -11.06 -15.52
C MET A 295 -10.13 -11.64 -16.54
N ALA A 296 -11.37 -11.19 -16.53
CA ALA A 296 -12.38 -11.60 -17.49
C ALA A 296 -12.02 -11.13 -18.92
N LEU A 297 -11.54 -9.89 -19.09
CA LEU A 297 -11.09 -9.39 -20.39
C LEU A 297 -9.92 -10.21 -20.95
N ILE A 298 -8.92 -10.51 -20.11
CA ILE A 298 -7.78 -11.37 -20.50
C ILE A 298 -8.25 -12.76 -20.89
N LEU A 299 -9.17 -13.36 -20.10
CA LEU A 299 -9.75 -14.66 -20.40
C LEU A 299 -10.48 -14.66 -21.75
N PHE A 300 -11.33 -13.66 -22.01
CA PHE A 300 -12.03 -13.55 -23.29
C PHE A 300 -11.07 -13.32 -24.47
N ALA A 301 -9.98 -12.58 -24.25
CA ALA A 301 -8.93 -12.43 -25.26
C ALA A 301 -8.21 -13.74 -25.57
N GLY A 302 -8.05 -14.62 -24.59
CA GLY A 302 -7.55 -15.98 -24.78
C GLY A 302 -8.43 -16.85 -25.66
N TYR A 303 -9.69 -16.48 -25.89
CA TYR A 303 -10.60 -17.16 -26.82
C TYR A 303 -10.65 -16.53 -28.22
N LEU A 304 -9.92 -15.44 -28.47
CA LEU A 304 -9.88 -14.80 -29.78
C LEU A 304 -8.99 -15.57 -30.77
N LYS A 305 -9.24 -15.32 -32.06
CA LYS A 305 -8.42 -15.87 -33.14
C LYS A 305 -7.04 -15.18 -33.09
N ASN A 306 -5.99 -15.96 -32.83
CA ASN A 306 -4.65 -15.50 -32.41
C ASN A 306 -4.61 -15.03 -30.95
N ALA A 307 -4.95 -15.94 -30.04
CA ALA A 307 -4.95 -15.72 -28.59
C ALA A 307 -3.63 -15.16 -28.08
N ASP A 308 -2.48 -15.66 -28.58
CA ASP A 308 -1.15 -15.19 -28.14
C ASP A 308 -1.00 -13.67 -28.32
N ILE A 309 -1.31 -13.14 -29.51
CA ILE A 309 -1.21 -11.71 -29.82
C ILE A 309 -2.24 -10.89 -29.01
N SER A 310 -3.44 -11.44 -28.84
CA SER A 310 -4.54 -10.72 -28.19
C SER A 310 -4.37 -10.63 -26.67
N VAL A 311 -3.87 -11.71 -26.06
CA VAL A 311 -3.51 -11.77 -24.64
C VAL A 311 -2.27 -10.92 -24.38
N ASP A 312 -1.24 -11.01 -25.22
CA ASP A 312 -0.04 -10.18 -25.10
C ASP A 312 -0.38 -8.68 -25.16
N ALA A 313 -1.23 -8.27 -26.11
CA ALA A 313 -1.65 -6.87 -26.27
C ALA A 313 -2.48 -6.32 -25.10
N LEU A 314 -3.20 -7.19 -24.36
CA LEU A 314 -3.98 -6.81 -23.18
C LEU A 314 -3.18 -6.91 -21.88
N SER A 315 -1.98 -7.51 -21.92
CA SER A 315 -1.08 -7.68 -20.78
C SER A 315 -0.05 -6.57 -20.62
N ILE A 316 0.08 -5.70 -21.63
CA ILE A 316 0.89 -4.46 -21.66
C ILE A 316 0.01 -3.28 -21.22
#